data_AF-A0A1S1TCB4-F1
#
_entry.id   AF-A0A1S1TCB4-F1
#
_cell.length_a   1.000
_cell.length_b   1.000
_cell.length_c   1.000
_cell.angle_alpha   90.00
_cell.angle_beta   90.00
_cell.angle_gamma   90.00
#
_symmetry.space_group_name_H-M   'P 1'
#
loop_
_entity.id
_entity.type
_entity.pdbx_description
1 polymer ?
#
loop_
_entity_poly.entity_id
_entity_poly.type
_entity_poly.pdbx_seq_one_letter_code
_entity_poly.pdbx_strand_id
1 'polypeptide(L)'
;MKVTNNSKAVQGVRSKGRAVFIQPGKSRDVELEGKELEQAKRLPFLKIEGASSKAASSQESESPKTALEVLEMAKDQNVQFMSFKSAAKKLLGEKTPATKDEIVAALEDLATQP
;
A
#
# COMPACT_ATOMS: atom_id res chain seq x y z
N MET A 1 -11.34 -15.67 2.56
CA MET A 1 -10.43 -14.58 2.12
C MET A 1 -11.21 -13.63 1.25
N LYS A 2 -11.03 -12.32 1.33
CA LYS A 2 -11.83 -11.39 0.54
C LYS A 2 -11.18 -11.12 -0.81
N VAL A 3 -11.78 -11.58 -1.90
CA VAL A 3 -11.33 -11.33 -3.27
C VAL A 3 -12.19 -10.24 -3.88
N THR A 4 -11.57 -9.20 -4.41
CA THR A 4 -12.23 -8.06 -5.05
C THR A 4 -11.84 -8.00 -6.52
N ASN A 5 -12.83 -7.92 -7.39
CA ASN A 5 -12.61 -7.78 -8.82
C ASN A 5 -12.56 -6.29 -9.20
N ASN A 6 -11.40 -5.82 -9.63
CA ASN A 6 -11.19 -4.45 -10.11
C ASN A 6 -11.14 -4.35 -11.65
N SER A 7 -11.38 -5.44 -12.38
CA SER A 7 -11.53 -5.39 -13.84
C SER A 7 -12.92 -4.92 -14.25
N LYS A 8 -13.02 -4.49 -15.52
CA LYS A 8 -14.29 -4.18 -16.20
C LYS A 8 -15.09 -5.42 -16.61
N ALA A 9 -14.57 -6.62 -16.39
CA ALA A 9 -15.18 -7.88 -16.80
C ALA A 9 -15.48 -8.77 -15.59
N VAL A 10 -16.44 -9.70 -15.73
CA VAL A 10 -16.71 -10.70 -14.68
C VAL A 10 -15.51 -11.64 -14.57
N GLN A 11 -14.97 -11.79 -13.36
CA GLN A 11 -13.85 -12.68 -13.10
C GLN A 11 -14.31 -13.92 -12.34
N GLY A 12 -13.90 -15.08 -12.82
CA GLY A 12 -14.10 -16.35 -12.14
C GLY A 12 -12.85 -16.74 -11.37
N VAL A 13 -12.97 -16.91 -10.05
CA VAL A 13 -11.91 -17.48 -9.22
C VAL A 13 -12.28 -18.90 -8.81
N ARG A 14 -11.31 -19.81 -8.83
CA ARG A 14 -11.52 -21.17 -8.35
C ARG A 14 -11.30 -21.24 -6.85
N SER A 15 -12.27 -21.80 -6.14
CA SER A 15 -12.29 -21.95 -4.69
C SER A 15 -12.88 -23.30 -4.35
N LYS A 16 -12.09 -24.14 -3.66
CA LYS A 16 -12.49 -25.51 -3.28
C LYS A 16 -13.10 -26.30 -4.45
N GLY A 17 -12.51 -26.16 -5.65
CA GLY A 17 -13.00 -26.83 -6.87
C GLY A 17 -14.25 -26.22 -7.53
N ARG A 18 -14.80 -25.13 -6.99
CA ARG A 18 -15.94 -24.40 -7.57
C ARG A 18 -15.48 -23.09 -8.20
N ALA A 19 -16.08 -22.72 -9.33
CA ALA A 19 -15.88 -21.40 -9.92
C ALA A 19 -16.80 -20.40 -9.22
N VAL A 20 -16.22 -19.43 -8.52
CA VAL A 20 -16.92 -18.31 -7.91
C VAL A 20 -16.75 -17.11 -8.81
N PHE A 21 -17.86 -16.63 -9.36
CA PHE A 21 -17.88 -15.42 -10.18
C PHE A 21 -18.00 -14.18 -9.30
N ILE A 22 -17.18 -13.18 -9.59
CA ILE A 22 -17.14 -11.89 -8.93
C ILE A 22 -17.38 -10.82 -9.99
N GLN A 23 -18.43 -10.03 -9.83
CA GLN A 23 -18.74 -8.92 -10.73
C GLN A 23 -17.71 -7.79 -10.61
N PRO A 24 -17.52 -6.97 -11.67
CA PRO A 24 -16.72 -5.75 -11.62
C PRO A 24 -17.05 -4.88 -10.40
N GLY A 25 -16.03 -4.45 -9.65
CA GLY A 25 -16.15 -3.60 -8.48
C GLY A 25 -16.76 -4.28 -7.24
N LYS A 26 -17.06 -5.59 -7.29
CA LYS A 26 -17.58 -6.34 -6.15
C LYS A 26 -16.48 -7.15 -5.46
N SER A 27 -16.65 -7.33 -4.15
CA SER A 27 -15.85 -8.23 -3.34
C SER A 27 -16.67 -9.44 -2.92
N ARG A 28 -16.06 -10.61 -2.88
CA ARG A 28 -16.63 -11.83 -2.29
C ARG A 28 -15.64 -12.49 -1.34
N ASP A 29 -16.17 -13.12 -0.30
CA ASP A 29 -15.36 -14.04 0.49
C ASP A 29 -15.23 -15.36 -0.27
N VAL A 30 -13.98 -15.75 -0.50
CA VAL A 30 -13.55 -16.89 -1.30
C VAL A 30 -12.39 -17.54 -0.57
N GLU A 31 -12.40 -18.87 -0.51
CA GLU A 31 -11.32 -19.64 0.07
C GLU A 31 -10.39 -20.08 -1.06
N LEU A 32 -9.25 -19.39 -1.19
CA LEU A 32 -8.22 -19.72 -2.16
C LEU A 32 -7.06 -20.41 -1.44
N GLU A 33 -6.57 -21.53 -1.97
CA GLU A 33 -5.47 -22.27 -1.36
C GLU A 33 -4.35 -22.55 -2.36
N GLY A 34 -3.11 -22.61 -1.86
CA GLY A 34 -1.92 -22.99 -2.62
C GLY A 34 -1.75 -22.25 -3.94
N LYS A 35 -1.77 -23.00 -5.04
CA LYS A 35 -1.51 -22.49 -6.40
C LYS A 35 -2.57 -21.50 -6.90
N GLU A 36 -3.82 -21.64 -6.46
CA GLU A 36 -4.93 -20.76 -6.88
C GLU A 36 -4.77 -19.37 -6.27
N LEU A 37 -4.30 -19.30 -5.02
CA LEU A 37 -3.97 -18.06 -4.35
C LEU A 37 -2.80 -17.34 -5.03
N GLU A 38 -1.73 -18.06 -5.37
CA GLU A 38 -0.57 -17.47 -6.06
C GLU A 38 -0.93 -16.94 -7.44
N GLN A 39 -1.71 -17.69 -8.22
CA GLN A 39 -2.19 -17.24 -9.51
C GLN A 39 -3.06 -15.99 -9.37
N ALA A 40 -4.01 -15.99 -8.41
CA ALA A 40 -4.90 -14.86 -8.20
C ALA A 40 -4.15 -13.62 -7.70
N LYS A 41 -3.09 -13.76 -6.88
CA LYS A 41 -2.20 -12.65 -6.47
C LYS A 41 -1.39 -12.05 -7.63
N ARG A 42 -1.08 -12.84 -8.66
CA ARG A 42 -0.38 -12.35 -9.86
C ARG A 42 -1.28 -11.57 -10.81
N LEU A 43 -2.60 -11.63 -10.64
CA LEU A 43 -3.55 -10.96 -11.52
C LEU A 43 -3.78 -9.53 -11.01
N PRO A 44 -3.36 -8.49 -11.75
CA PRO A 44 -3.44 -7.10 -11.29
C PRO A 44 -4.89 -6.59 -11.16
N PHE A 45 -5.85 -7.34 -11.71
CA PHE A 45 -7.26 -7.03 -11.63
C PHE A 45 -8.02 -7.73 -10.48
N LEU A 46 -7.34 -8.59 -9.70
CA LEU A 46 -7.90 -9.24 -8.52
C LEU A 46 -7.14 -8.79 -7.27
N LYS A 47 -7.84 -8.12 -6.35
CA LYS A 47 -7.29 -7.73 -5.04
C LYS A 47 -7.71 -8.75 -4.00
N ILE A 48 -6.76 -9.41 -3.35
CA ILE A 48 -7.03 -10.46 -2.35
C ILE A 48 -6.61 -9.95 -0.97
N GLU A 49 -7.58 -9.77 -0.08
CA GLU A 49 -7.40 -9.33 1.30
C GLU A 49 -7.63 -10.50 2.25
N GLY A 50 -6.74 -10.71 3.22
CA GLY A 50 -6.87 -11.77 4.23
C GLY A 50 -6.26 -13.13 3.87
N ALA A 51 -5.39 -13.21 2.87
CA ALA A 51 -4.51 -14.36 2.69
C ALA A 51 -3.30 -14.23 3.63
N SER A 52 -3.39 -14.86 4.80
CA SER A 52 -2.34 -14.93 5.81
C SER A 52 -1.11 -15.69 5.30
N SER A 53 -0.27 -14.98 4.55
CA SER A 53 1.15 -15.27 4.39
C SER A 53 1.92 -14.03 4.84
N LYS A 54 2.48 -14.12 6.05
CA LYS A 54 3.43 -13.15 6.62
C LYS A 54 4.70 -13.16 5.76
N ALA A 55 4.76 -12.34 4.72
CA ALA A 55 5.98 -11.84 4.09
C ALA A 55 5.63 -10.76 3.05
N ALA A 56 6.06 -9.54 3.37
CA ALA A 56 6.58 -8.50 2.48
C ALA A 56 5.75 -8.01 1.27
N SER A 57 5.62 -6.69 1.29
CA SER A 57 5.72 -5.76 0.16
C SER A 57 4.48 -5.43 -0.68
N SER A 58 4.16 -4.14 -0.59
CA SER A 58 3.65 -3.30 -1.67
C SER A 58 2.15 -3.20 -1.84
N GLN A 59 1.47 -2.80 -0.76
CA GLN A 59 0.55 -1.67 -0.91
C GLN A 59 1.36 -0.39 -1.13
N GLU A 60 1.84 -0.20 -2.37
CA GLU A 60 1.92 1.16 -2.91
C GLU A 60 0.61 1.40 -3.65
N SER A 61 -0.36 1.94 -2.93
CA SER A 61 -1.25 2.99 -3.45
C SER A 61 -2.08 3.50 -2.27
N GLU A 62 -1.60 4.61 -1.70
CA GLU A 62 -2.36 5.55 -0.88
C GLU A 62 -2.73 5.16 0.57
N SER A 63 -1.76 4.63 1.33
CA SER A 63 -1.65 5.13 2.71
C SER A 63 -1.00 6.53 2.64
N PRO A 64 -1.61 7.57 3.21
CA PRO A 64 -0.95 8.87 3.30
C PRO A 64 0.35 8.62 4.07
N LYS A 65 1.51 8.82 3.41
CA LYS A 65 2.82 8.74 4.08
C LYS A 65 2.72 9.60 5.33
N THR A 66 2.69 8.99 6.50
CA THR A 66 2.53 9.74 7.74
C THR A 66 3.85 10.41 8.06
N ALA A 67 3.83 11.49 8.85
CA ALA A 67 5.04 12.25 9.19
C ALA A 67 6.17 11.36 9.73
N LEU A 68 5.81 10.28 10.45
CA LEU A 68 6.74 9.25 10.94
C LEU A 68 7.46 8.48 9.83
N GLU A 69 6.76 8.10 8.77
CA GLU A 69 7.36 7.34 7.66
C GLU A 69 8.31 8.23 6.85
N VAL A 70 7.95 9.50 6.66
CA VAL A 70 8.84 10.47 6.01
C VAL A 70 10.04 10.77 6.90
N LEU A 71 9.87 10.80 8.24
CA LEU A 71 10.97 10.91 9.19
C LEU A 71 11.95 9.72 9.11
N GLU A 72 11.42 8.50 9.02
CA GLU A 72 12.24 7.29 8.85
C GLU A 72 12.99 7.31 7.50
N MET A 73 12.35 7.80 6.43
CA MET A 73 13.02 8.05 5.15
C MET A 73 14.16 9.07 5.27
N ALA A 74 14.10 10.01 6.22
CA ALA A 74 15.19 10.91 6.50
C ALA A 74 16.35 10.21 7.23
N LYS A 75 16.04 9.28 8.14
CA LYS A 75 17.05 8.54 8.91
C LYS A 75 17.76 7.49 8.05
N ASP A 76 17.13 7.03 6.98
CA ASP A 76 17.72 6.12 6.00
C ASP A 76 18.78 6.81 5.11
N GLN A 77 20.00 6.26 5.11
CA GLN A 77 21.10 6.76 4.27
C GLN A 77 20.95 6.36 2.79
N ASN A 78 20.07 5.40 2.49
CA ASN A 78 19.79 4.96 1.12
C ASN A 78 18.74 5.81 0.42
N VAL A 79 18.05 6.70 1.13
CA VAL A 79 17.01 7.54 0.56
C VAL A 79 17.61 8.83 0.00
N GLN A 80 17.37 9.05 -1.28
CA GLN A 80 17.80 10.25 -1.98
C GLN A 80 17.05 11.48 -1.44
N PHE A 81 17.77 12.53 -1.05
CA PHE A 81 17.19 13.72 -0.41
C PHE A 81 16.00 14.35 -1.17
N MET A 82 15.98 14.26 -2.50
CA MET A 82 14.88 14.76 -3.34
C MET A 82 13.55 14.01 -3.14
N SER A 83 13.58 12.70 -2.87
CA SER A 83 12.37 11.92 -2.61
C SER A 83 11.82 12.20 -1.22
N PHE A 84 12.70 12.32 -0.22
CA PHE A 84 12.36 12.76 1.13
C PHE A 84 11.77 14.17 1.14
N LYS A 85 12.42 15.14 0.47
CA LYS A 85 11.92 16.52 0.36
C LYS A 85 10.56 16.60 -0.33
N SER A 86 10.33 15.79 -1.36
CA SER A 86 9.02 15.71 -2.05
C SER A 86 7.92 15.16 -1.13
N ALA A 87 8.24 14.12 -0.35
CA ALA A 87 7.30 13.55 0.62
C ALA A 87 7.02 14.53 1.77
N ALA A 88 8.05 15.20 2.29
CA ALA A 88 7.89 16.23 3.31
C ALA A 88 7.11 17.44 2.80
N LYS A 89 7.31 17.87 1.55
CA LYS A 89 6.53 18.94 0.91
C LYS A 89 5.04 18.63 0.82
N LYS A 90 4.67 17.35 0.72
CA LYS A 90 3.26 16.93 0.75
C LYS A 90 2.65 17.02 2.16
N LEU A 91 3.46 16.98 3.21
CA LEU A 91 2.99 17.00 4.61
C LEU A 91 3.08 18.39 5.24
N LEU A 92 4.23 19.05 5.07
CA LEU A 92 4.52 20.38 5.60
C LEU A 92 4.09 21.50 4.65
N GLY A 93 3.75 21.18 3.41
CA GLY A 93 3.33 22.15 2.40
C GLY A 93 4.44 23.16 2.08
N GLU A 94 4.08 24.43 2.00
CA GLU A 94 4.99 25.54 1.69
C GLU A 94 6.01 25.84 2.80
N LYS A 95 5.82 25.29 4.01
CA LYS A 95 6.75 25.45 5.14
C LYS A 95 7.90 24.46 5.13
N THR A 96 8.06 23.68 4.05
CA THR A 96 9.10 22.67 3.96
C THR A 96 10.47 23.33 3.74
N PRO A 97 11.40 23.22 4.69
CA PRO A 97 12.70 23.86 4.58
C PRO A 97 13.59 23.22 3.50
N ALA A 98 14.72 23.87 3.20
CA ALA A 98 15.61 23.45 2.14
C ALA A 98 16.59 22.34 2.54
N THR A 99 16.88 22.20 3.84
CA THR A 99 17.89 21.32 4.41
C THR A 99 17.26 20.09 5.06
N LYS A 100 18.01 18.99 5.11
CA LYS A 100 17.52 17.71 5.64
C LYS A 100 17.15 17.80 7.11
N ASP A 101 18.03 18.37 7.92
CA ASP A 101 17.85 18.45 9.37
C ASP A 101 16.64 19.31 9.75
N GLU A 102 16.40 20.42 9.04
CA GLU A 102 15.22 21.27 9.28
C GLU A 102 13.92 20.56 8.86
N ILE A 103 13.94 19.76 7.79
CA ILE A 103 12.74 19.01 7.36
C ILE A 103 12.44 17.91 8.39
N VAL A 104 13.47 17.24 8.92
CA VAL A 104 13.34 16.24 9.99
C VAL A 104 12.74 16.88 11.22
N ALA A 105 13.29 18.00 11.70
CA ALA A 105 12.76 18.71 12.87
C ALA A 105 11.29 19.13 12.69
N ALA A 106 10.93 19.67 11.53
CA ALA A 106 9.55 20.07 11.24
C ALA A 106 8.59 18.86 11.16
N LEU A 107 9.05 17.71 10.68
CA LEU A 107 8.28 16.47 10.69
C LEU A 107 8.18 15.85 12.10
N GLU A 108 9.22 15.94 12.93
CA GLU A 108 9.17 15.52 14.35
C GLU A 108 8.19 16.42 15.11
N ASP A 109 8.26 17.74 14.97
CA ASP A 109 7.31 18.67 15.61
C ASP A 109 5.86 18.38 15.20
N LEU A 110 5.60 18.10 13.92
CA LEU A 110 4.26 17.76 13.43
C LEU A 110 3.80 16.37 13.93
N ALA A 111 4.71 15.41 14.04
CA ALA A 111 4.41 14.09 14.59
C ALA A 111 4.23 14.08 16.12
N THR A 112 4.76 15.07 16.82
CA THR A 112 4.70 15.18 18.30
C THR A 112 3.54 16.07 18.78
N GLN A 113 2.85 16.77 17.86
CA GLN A 113 1.60 17.45 18.16
C GLN A 113 0.44 16.43 18.25
N PRO A 114 -0.28 16.34 19.38
CA PRO A 114 -1.35 15.37 19.60
C PRO A 114 -2.60 15.62 18.75
#